data_AF-A0A918Y0P1-F1
#
_entry.id   AF-A0A918Y0P1-F1
#
_cell.length_a   1.000
_cell.length_b   1.000
_cell.length_c   1.000
_cell.angle_alpha   90.00
_cell.angle_beta   90.00
_cell.angle_gamma   90.00
#
_symmetry.space_group_name_H-M   'P 1'
#
loop_
_entity.id
_entity.type
_entity.pdbx_description
1 polymer ?
#
loop_
_entity_poly.entity_id
_entity_poly.type
_entity_poly.pdbx_seq_one_letter_code
_entity_poly.pdbx_strand_id
1 'polypeptide(L)'
;MKDMHTTDVLLALRRFIGVPVPDTRLRLRGFVRSNDILRLRLADPERCQLVLTLPVLQPNEGNPMPTWWYVGALRHAARWAETTGRLSPEGHEAQVFDGETLIAEGVIPAATETTADDSLDYVIGDLLADPAWHSQHSPAPELYQLIGFDLMAEDRIRVYLEIFYSRRTIGVDLAVVDDETGEPRSTGWWASAKLNAILTPDEPTTLAVHQVPNAYDPNCDTVYDLTRWA
;
A
#
# COMPACT_ATOMS: atom_id res chain seq x y z
N MET A 1 11.38 -0.39 -23.16
CA MET A 1 11.51 -0.48 -21.68
C MET A 1 10.70 0.56 -20.94
N LYS A 2 10.82 1.89 -21.21
CA LYS A 2 10.06 2.95 -20.50
C LYS A 2 8.52 2.84 -20.55
N ASP A 3 7.95 2.18 -21.57
CA ASP A 3 6.49 2.00 -21.67
C ASP A 3 5.96 0.80 -20.89
N MET A 4 6.75 -0.27 -20.76
CA MET A 4 6.32 -1.53 -20.13
C MET A 4 6.06 -1.31 -18.64
N HIS A 5 7.01 -0.68 -17.94
CA HIS A 5 6.86 -0.34 -16.53
C HIS A 5 5.64 0.55 -16.25
N THR A 6 5.34 1.52 -17.13
CA THR A 6 4.12 2.32 -16.98
C THR A 6 2.87 1.45 -17.18
N THR A 7 2.85 0.56 -18.17
CA THR A 7 1.75 -0.39 -18.32
C THR A 7 1.54 -1.19 -17.03
N ASP A 8 2.59 -1.66 -16.38
CA ASP A 8 2.49 -2.43 -15.13
C ASP A 8 1.91 -1.59 -13.98
N VAL A 9 2.36 -0.34 -13.83
CA VAL A 9 1.79 0.63 -12.87
C VAL A 9 0.31 0.87 -13.13
N LEU A 10 -0.09 1.00 -14.40
CA LEU A 10 -1.49 1.18 -14.75
C LEU A 10 -2.32 -0.09 -14.51
N LEU A 11 -1.77 -1.26 -14.78
CA LEU A 11 -2.42 -2.54 -14.51
C LEU A 11 -2.62 -2.77 -13.01
N ALA A 12 -1.70 -2.30 -12.17
CA ALA A 12 -1.85 -2.29 -10.72
C ALA A 12 -2.93 -1.30 -10.27
N LEU A 13 -2.88 -0.05 -10.77
CA LEU A 13 -3.77 1.03 -10.33
C LEU A 13 -5.20 0.93 -10.90
N ARG A 14 -5.41 0.28 -12.05
CA ARG A 14 -6.74 0.19 -12.69
C ARG A 14 -7.80 -0.42 -11.79
N ARG A 15 -7.42 -1.23 -10.81
CA ARG A 15 -8.37 -1.90 -9.91
C ARG A 15 -9.03 -0.91 -8.92
N PHE A 16 -8.44 0.28 -8.72
CA PHE A 16 -9.07 1.38 -7.98
C PHE A 16 -10.05 2.20 -8.85
N ILE A 17 -10.25 1.83 -10.12
CA ILE A 17 -11.24 2.47 -10.98
C ILE A 17 -12.62 1.94 -10.58
N GLY A 18 -13.44 2.80 -9.97
CA GLY A 18 -14.79 2.46 -9.55
C GLY A 18 -14.89 1.74 -8.20
N VAL A 19 -13.78 1.31 -7.61
CA VAL A 19 -13.69 0.79 -6.24
C VAL A 19 -13.01 1.84 -5.33
N PRO A 20 -13.49 2.05 -4.08
CA PRO A 20 -12.81 2.95 -3.15
C PRO A 20 -11.39 2.47 -2.80
N VAL A 21 -10.46 3.42 -2.64
CA VAL A 21 -9.15 3.15 -2.06
C VAL A 21 -9.35 2.72 -0.60
N PRO A 22 -8.68 1.68 -0.09
CA PRO A 22 -8.92 1.13 1.24
C PRO A 22 -8.96 2.16 2.37
N ASP A 23 -9.99 2.07 3.21
CA ASP A 23 -10.38 3.01 4.28
C ASP A 23 -10.59 4.46 3.84
N THR A 24 -10.98 4.67 2.58
CA THR A 24 -11.39 5.98 2.06
C THR A 24 -12.65 5.86 1.20
N ARG A 25 -13.29 6.98 0.87
CA ARG A 25 -14.40 7.04 -0.10
C ARG A 25 -13.94 7.33 -1.52
N LEU A 26 -12.67 7.73 -1.66
CA LEU A 26 -12.06 8.17 -2.91
C LEU A 26 -11.84 7.00 -3.88
N ARG A 27 -12.14 7.23 -5.16
CA ARG A 27 -11.98 6.25 -6.25
C ARG A 27 -11.12 6.84 -7.35
N LEU A 28 -10.30 6.03 -8.02
CA LEU A 28 -9.55 6.48 -9.19
C LEU A 28 -10.52 6.74 -10.35
N ARG A 29 -10.46 7.94 -10.92
CA ARG A 29 -11.28 8.39 -12.06
C ARG A 29 -10.49 8.47 -13.35
N GLY A 30 -9.19 8.59 -13.25
CA GLY A 30 -8.31 8.65 -14.40
C GLY A 30 -6.87 8.84 -13.96
N PHE A 31 -5.98 8.60 -14.90
CA PHE A 31 -4.57 8.85 -14.75
C PHE A 31 -4.03 9.41 -16.06
N VAL A 32 -2.96 10.18 -15.99
CA VAL A 32 -2.24 10.71 -17.14
C VAL A 32 -0.76 10.67 -16.82
N ARG A 33 0.03 10.02 -17.68
CA ARG A 33 1.49 10.17 -17.65
C ARG A 33 1.89 11.43 -18.41
N SER A 34 2.77 12.23 -17.82
CA SER A 34 3.41 13.36 -18.50
C SER A 34 4.90 13.35 -18.14
N ASN A 35 5.76 13.05 -19.10
CA ASN A 35 7.22 12.96 -18.86
C ASN A 35 7.56 12.02 -17.69
N ASP A 36 8.14 12.59 -16.64
CA ASP A 36 8.64 11.93 -15.44
C ASP A 36 7.63 11.94 -14.28
N ILE A 37 6.37 12.32 -14.55
CA ILE A 37 5.28 12.31 -13.57
C ILE A 37 4.07 11.49 -14.04
N LEU A 38 3.43 10.84 -13.06
CA LEU A 38 2.15 10.17 -13.17
C LEU A 38 1.10 10.99 -12.40
N ARG A 39 0.13 11.57 -13.09
CA ARG A 39 -0.99 12.27 -12.46
C ARG A 39 -2.17 11.32 -12.28
N LEU A 40 -2.70 11.22 -11.08
CA LEU A 40 -3.85 10.40 -10.71
C LEU A 40 -4.98 11.32 -10.27
N ARG A 41 -6.18 11.13 -10.80
CA ARG A 41 -7.39 11.84 -10.37
C ARG A 41 -8.25 10.92 -9.51
N LEU A 42 -8.42 11.28 -8.25
CA LEU A 42 -9.29 10.63 -7.29
C LEU A 42 -10.57 11.45 -7.10
N ALA A 43 -11.71 10.77 -6.94
CA ALA A 43 -12.96 11.43 -6.59
C ALA A 43 -13.89 10.55 -5.74
N ASP A 44 -14.68 11.21 -4.90
CA ASP A 44 -15.82 10.65 -4.17
C ASP A 44 -17.13 10.93 -4.96
N PRO A 45 -18.09 9.99 -4.99
CA PRO A 45 -19.49 10.25 -5.37
C PRO A 45 -20.12 11.57 -4.86
N GLU A 46 -19.76 12.03 -3.66
CA GLU A 46 -20.31 13.21 -2.98
C GLU A 46 -19.66 14.55 -3.42
N ARG A 47 -18.87 14.53 -4.50
CA ARG A 47 -18.19 15.66 -5.17
C ARG A 47 -16.80 16.02 -4.64
N CYS A 48 -16.19 15.29 -3.72
CA CYS A 48 -14.79 15.55 -3.37
C CYS A 48 -13.85 15.15 -4.52
N GLN A 49 -12.90 16.01 -4.88
CA GLN A 49 -11.91 15.73 -5.93
C GLN A 49 -10.48 16.04 -5.50
N LEU A 50 -9.59 15.17 -5.94
CA LEU A 50 -8.18 15.17 -5.60
C LEU A 50 -7.36 14.81 -6.84
N VAL A 51 -6.28 15.54 -7.11
CA VAL A 51 -5.29 15.17 -8.10
C VAL A 51 -3.96 14.95 -7.40
N LEU A 52 -3.41 13.75 -7.54
CA LEU A 52 -2.09 13.41 -7.07
C LEU A 52 -1.13 13.45 -8.24
N THR A 53 0.01 14.11 -8.09
CA THR A 53 1.12 14.01 -9.03
C THR A 53 2.19 13.16 -8.36
N LEU A 54 2.57 12.04 -8.96
CA LEU A 54 3.56 11.12 -8.41
C LEU A 54 4.78 11.04 -9.35
N PRO A 55 6.02 11.00 -8.82
CA PRO A 55 7.20 10.81 -9.64
C PRO A 55 7.21 9.41 -10.28
N VAL A 56 7.75 9.32 -11.49
CA VAL A 56 7.95 8.04 -12.20
C VAL A 56 9.31 7.42 -11.87
N LEU A 57 10.27 8.25 -11.50
CA LEU A 57 11.63 7.87 -11.15
C LEU A 57 11.89 8.16 -9.68
N GLN A 58 12.71 7.33 -9.05
CA GLN A 58 13.26 7.59 -7.74
C GLN A 58 14.04 8.92 -7.77
N PRO A 59 13.83 9.81 -6.78
CA PRO A 59 14.62 11.01 -6.59
C PRO A 59 16.10 10.65 -6.49
N ASN A 60 16.96 11.44 -7.12
CA ASN A 60 18.43 11.33 -7.09
C ASN A 60 19.05 10.10 -7.78
N GLU A 61 18.33 9.00 -7.95
CA GLU A 61 18.86 7.76 -8.51
C GLU A 61 18.46 7.52 -9.97
N GLY A 62 17.34 8.11 -10.42
CA GLY A 62 16.89 8.01 -11.80
C GLY A 62 16.38 6.63 -12.22
N ASN A 63 16.33 5.67 -11.30
CA ASN A 63 15.70 4.36 -11.48
C ASN A 63 14.17 4.51 -11.43
N PRO A 64 13.39 3.66 -12.12
CA PRO A 64 11.93 3.67 -12.01
C PRO A 64 11.45 3.36 -10.58
N MET A 65 10.41 4.07 -10.12
CA MET A 65 9.71 3.71 -8.88
C MET A 65 9.06 2.35 -9.02
N PRO A 66 9.11 1.45 -8.02
CA PRO A 66 8.51 0.13 -8.16
C PRO A 66 6.97 0.20 -8.20
N THR A 67 6.33 -0.73 -8.92
CA THR A 67 4.88 -0.72 -9.23
C THR A 67 4.00 -0.60 -7.97
N TRP A 68 4.39 -1.28 -6.89
CA TRP A 68 3.66 -1.29 -5.62
C TRP A 68 3.76 0.03 -4.84
N TRP A 69 4.83 0.82 -5.04
CA TRP A 69 4.99 2.12 -4.38
C TRP A 69 3.82 3.05 -4.74
N TYR A 70 3.33 2.98 -5.98
CA TYR A 70 2.18 3.78 -6.42
C TYR A 70 0.88 3.39 -5.71
N VAL A 71 0.71 2.11 -5.34
CA VAL A 71 -0.47 1.64 -4.59
C VAL A 71 -0.42 2.17 -3.16
N GLY A 72 0.74 2.09 -2.50
CA GLY A 72 0.95 2.65 -1.17
C GLY A 72 0.81 4.18 -1.16
N ALA A 73 1.44 4.86 -2.12
CA ALA A 73 1.35 6.32 -2.26
C ALA A 73 -0.09 6.79 -2.49
N LEU A 74 -0.87 6.06 -3.30
CA LEU A 74 -2.29 6.35 -3.52
C LEU A 74 -3.08 6.30 -2.20
N ARG A 75 -2.88 5.24 -1.40
CA ARG A 75 -3.55 5.03 -0.11
C ARG A 75 -3.20 6.12 0.90
N HIS A 76 -1.90 6.39 1.10
CA HIS A 76 -1.44 7.43 2.01
C HIS A 76 -1.99 8.81 1.64
N ALA A 77 -1.88 9.19 0.38
CA ALA A 77 -2.32 10.50 -0.05
C ALA A 77 -3.85 10.64 0.00
N ALA A 78 -4.61 9.58 -0.32
CA ALA A 78 -6.07 9.57 -0.20
C ALA A 78 -6.51 9.73 1.28
N ARG A 79 -5.91 8.97 2.19
CA ARG A 79 -6.22 9.02 3.63
C ARG A 79 -5.81 10.34 4.26
N TRP A 80 -4.60 10.81 3.96
CA TRP A 80 -4.10 12.08 4.46
C TRP A 80 -5.03 13.23 4.02
N ALA A 81 -5.48 13.22 2.76
CA ALA A 81 -6.40 14.24 2.27
C ALA A 81 -7.76 14.22 2.98
N GLU A 82 -8.33 13.03 3.24
CA GLU A 82 -9.58 12.87 4.01
C GLU A 82 -9.43 13.31 5.48
N THR A 83 -8.38 12.83 6.16
CA THR A 83 -8.14 13.09 7.59
C THR A 83 -7.78 14.54 7.89
N THR A 84 -7.12 15.24 6.97
CA THR A 84 -6.73 16.65 7.13
C THR A 84 -7.77 17.63 6.56
N GLY A 85 -8.89 17.13 6.01
CA GLY A 85 -9.94 17.97 5.43
C GLY A 85 -9.48 18.73 4.18
N ARG A 86 -8.43 18.26 3.50
CA ARG A 86 -7.89 18.85 2.27
C ARG A 86 -8.49 18.23 1.00
N LEU A 87 -9.75 17.83 1.10
CA LEU A 87 -10.56 17.49 -0.05
C LEU A 87 -11.26 18.74 -0.54
N SER A 88 -11.33 18.92 -1.85
CA SER A 88 -12.12 20.01 -2.42
C SER A 88 -13.60 19.79 -2.08
N PRO A 89 -14.24 20.69 -1.30
CA PRO A 89 -15.63 20.49 -0.86
C PRO A 89 -16.64 20.84 -1.96
N GLU A 90 -16.22 21.62 -2.96
CA GLU A 90 -17.12 22.12 -4.01
C GLU A 90 -17.12 21.26 -5.27
N GLY A 91 -16.12 20.39 -5.45
CA GLY A 91 -16.04 19.40 -6.53
C GLY A 91 -15.87 19.92 -7.95
N HIS A 92 -15.67 21.23 -8.11
CA HIS A 92 -15.42 21.85 -9.41
C HIS A 92 -13.92 22.09 -9.63
N GLU A 93 -13.16 22.36 -8.58
CA GLU A 93 -11.70 22.48 -8.60
C GLU A 93 -11.08 21.33 -7.82
N ALA A 94 -10.33 20.45 -8.48
CA ALA A 94 -9.62 19.39 -7.78
C ALA A 94 -8.40 19.97 -7.06
N GLN A 95 -8.21 19.61 -5.79
CA GLN A 95 -7.00 19.99 -5.07
C GLN A 95 -5.83 19.17 -5.62
N VAL A 96 -4.77 19.86 -6.07
CA VAL A 96 -3.58 19.22 -6.63
C VAL A 96 -2.55 19.07 -5.52
N PHE A 97 -2.17 17.83 -5.22
CA PHE A 97 -0.99 17.54 -4.40
C PHE A 97 0.15 17.06 -5.29
N ASP A 98 1.28 17.69 -5.08
CA ASP A 98 2.52 17.35 -5.72
C ASP A 98 3.29 16.29 -4.92
N GLY A 99 3.83 15.30 -5.62
CA GLY A 99 4.46 14.13 -5.02
C GLY A 99 5.75 14.49 -4.33
N GLU A 100 6.53 15.42 -4.87
CA GLU A 100 7.75 15.90 -4.19
C GLU A 100 7.40 16.60 -2.87
N THR A 101 6.30 17.35 -2.85
CA THR A 101 5.77 17.95 -1.62
C THR A 101 5.32 16.89 -0.62
N LEU A 102 4.58 15.87 -1.05
CA LEU A 102 4.17 14.75 -0.19
C LEU A 102 5.38 13.95 0.34
N ILE A 103 6.45 13.83 -0.47
CA ILE A 103 7.72 13.23 -0.05
C ILE A 103 8.40 14.09 1.01
N ALA A 104 8.54 15.39 0.75
CA ALA A 104 9.19 16.33 1.67
C ALA A 104 8.43 16.47 3.00
N GLU A 105 7.10 16.36 2.97
CA GLU A 105 6.24 16.37 4.16
C GLU A 105 6.20 15.00 4.88
N GLY A 106 6.87 13.98 4.36
CA GLY A 106 6.90 12.64 4.94
C GLY A 106 5.56 11.89 4.85
N VAL A 107 4.67 12.30 3.95
CA VAL A 107 3.38 11.65 3.70
C VAL A 107 3.56 10.40 2.85
N ILE A 108 4.48 10.44 1.89
CA ILE A 108 4.93 9.28 1.10
C ILE A 108 6.47 9.25 1.10
N PRO A 109 7.11 8.09 0.92
CA PRO A 109 8.57 7.97 1.02
C PRO A 109 9.27 8.25 -0.30
N ALA A 110 10.53 8.68 -0.21
CA ALA A 110 11.32 9.17 -1.33
C ALA A 110 11.74 8.08 -2.33
N ALA A 111 12.12 6.88 -1.89
CA ALA A 111 12.50 5.79 -2.76
C ALA A 111 12.25 4.44 -2.10
N THR A 112 12.10 3.39 -2.92
CA THR A 112 12.16 1.99 -2.49
C THR A 112 12.76 1.12 -3.58
N GLU A 113 13.75 0.30 -3.22
CA GLU A 113 14.31 -0.74 -4.09
C GLU A 113 13.45 -2.00 -3.97
N THR A 114 12.89 -2.50 -5.06
CA THR A 114 12.15 -3.79 -5.07
C THR A 114 11.83 -4.30 -6.47
N THR A 115 11.96 -5.61 -6.67
CA THR A 115 11.62 -6.30 -7.93
C THR A 115 10.86 -7.60 -7.69
N ALA A 116 9.58 -7.67 -8.13
CA ALA A 116 8.83 -8.85 -8.62
C ALA A 116 7.33 -8.48 -8.81
N ASP A 117 6.78 -8.66 -10.03
CA ASP A 117 5.43 -8.20 -10.41
C ASP A 117 4.28 -9.21 -10.18
N ASP A 118 4.52 -10.53 -10.18
CA ASP A 118 3.43 -11.53 -10.03
C ASP A 118 2.82 -11.54 -8.61
N SER A 119 3.67 -11.28 -7.62
CA SER A 119 3.27 -11.11 -6.22
C SER A 119 2.39 -9.90 -5.96
N LEU A 120 2.47 -8.88 -6.82
CA LEU A 120 1.74 -7.64 -6.63
C LEU A 120 0.27 -7.81 -7.03
N ASP A 121 0.00 -8.58 -8.08
CA ASP A 121 -1.36 -8.93 -8.48
C ASP A 121 -2.11 -9.68 -7.38
N TYR A 122 -1.39 -10.51 -6.64
CA TYR A 122 -1.87 -11.20 -5.45
C TYR A 122 -2.25 -10.21 -4.33
N VAL A 123 -1.28 -9.41 -3.88
CA VAL A 123 -1.46 -8.39 -2.83
C VAL A 123 -2.61 -7.42 -3.16
N ILE A 124 -2.71 -6.97 -4.42
CA ILE A 124 -3.80 -6.09 -4.83
C ILE A 124 -5.14 -6.85 -4.88
N GLY A 125 -5.13 -8.13 -5.24
CA GLY A 125 -6.28 -9.03 -5.16
C GLY A 125 -6.84 -9.11 -3.74
N ASP A 126 -5.99 -9.35 -2.74
CA ASP A 126 -6.38 -9.36 -1.33
C ASP A 126 -7.00 -8.02 -0.89
N LEU A 127 -6.32 -6.92 -1.21
CA LEU A 127 -6.71 -5.56 -0.82
C LEU A 127 -8.09 -5.14 -1.34
N LEU A 128 -8.49 -5.67 -2.49
CA LEU A 128 -9.68 -5.24 -3.21
C LEU A 128 -10.79 -6.28 -3.23
N ALA A 129 -10.55 -7.46 -2.65
CA ALA A 129 -11.46 -8.61 -2.72
C ALA A 129 -11.97 -8.85 -4.16
N ASP A 130 -11.05 -8.83 -5.15
CA ASP A 130 -11.38 -8.83 -6.57
C ASP A 130 -12.26 -10.06 -6.93
N PRO A 131 -13.51 -9.87 -7.39
CA PRO A 131 -14.41 -10.98 -7.69
C PRO A 131 -13.99 -11.82 -8.91
N ALA A 132 -13.03 -11.34 -9.72
CA ALA A 132 -12.41 -12.16 -10.77
C ALA A 132 -11.42 -13.19 -10.20
N TRP A 133 -11.14 -13.16 -8.89
CA TRP A 133 -10.35 -14.15 -8.17
C TRP A 133 -11.32 -15.08 -7.42
N HIS A 134 -11.50 -16.27 -7.98
CA HIS A 134 -12.58 -17.21 -7.69
C HIS A 134 -12.45 -17.96 -6.35
N SER A 135 -11.34 -17.77 -5.63
CA SER A 135 -11.02 -18.40 -4.33
C SER A 135 -10.63 -17.33 -3.33
N GLN A 136 -10.95 -17.57 -2.05
CA GLN A 136 -10.80 -16.60 -0.97
C GLN A 136 -9.45 -15.87 -0.98
N HIS A 137 -9.53 -14.59 -0.63
CA HIS A 137 -8.67 -13.55 -1.17
C HIS A 137 -7.27 -13.49 -0.57
N SER A 138 -7.00 -14.09 0.58
CA SER A 138 -5.68 -14.13 1.23
C SER A 138 -5.03 -15.51 1.10
N PRO A 139 -3.74 -15.67 1.43
CA PRO A 139 -3.04 -16.96 1.29
C PRO A 139 -3.32 -17.85 2.49
N ALA A 140 -3.87 -17.26 3.54
CA ALA A 140 -4.62 -17.93 4.60
C ALA A 140 -5.90 -17.12 4.87
N PRO A 141 -6.89 -17.23 3.98
CA PRO A 141 -8.11 -16.43 4.03
C PRO A 141 -8.98 -16.75 5.25
N GLU A 142 -8.79 -17.91 5.86
CA GLU A 142 -9.37 -18.26 7.16
C GLU A 142 -8.73 -17.53 8.35
N LEU A 143 -7.53 -16.96 8.17
CA LEU A 143 -6.76 -16.31 9.23
C LEU A 143 -6.90 -14.79 9.19
N TYR A 144 -6.74 -14.18 8.01
CA TYR A 144 -6.77 -12.74 7.85
C TYR A 144 -7.16 -12.29 6.45
N GLN A 145 -7.57 -11.03 6.36
CA GLN A 145 -7.67 -10.27 5.12
C GLN A 145 -6.61 -9.16 5.14
N LEU A 146 -5.81 -9.05 4.07
CA LEU A 146 -4.95 -7.89 3.89
C LEU A 146 -5.83 -6.70 3.47
N ILE A 147 -5.93 -5.69 4.33
CA ILE A 147 -6.77 -4.51 4.13
C ILE A 147 -5.96 -3.26 3.80
N GLY A 148 -4.62 -3.36 3.84
CA GLY A 148 -3.76 -2.28 3.42
C GLY A 148 -2.29 -2.57 3.58
N PHE A 149 -1.46 -1.67 3.05
CA PHE A 149 -0.09 -1.54 3.48
C PHE A 149 0.34 -0.07 3.40
N ASP A 150 1.17 0.35 4.33
CA ASP A 150 1.80 1.66 4.38
C ASP A 150 3.31 1.47 4.29
N LEU A 151 3.99 2.38 3.60
CA LEU A 151 5.44 2.34 3.52
C LEU A 151 6.00 3.24 4.61
N MET A 152 6.57 2.62 5.64
CA MET A 152 6.95 3.30 6.89
C MET A 152 8.34 3.93 6.82
N ALA A 153 9.24 3.30 6.07
CA ALA A 153 10.60 3.75 5.79
C ALA A 153 11.09 3.09 4.48
N GLU A 154 12.25 3.50 3.97
CA GLU A 154 12.84 2.95 2.74
C GLU A 154 13.04 1.42 2.80
N ASP A 155 13.26 0.88 3.99
CA ASP A 155 13.53 -0.54 4.26
C ASP A 155 12.34 -1.28 4.90
N ARG A 156 11.21 -0.61 5.14
CA ARG A 156 10.13 -1.15 5.98
C ARG A 156 8.73 -0.78 5.49
N ILE A 157 7.93 -1.79 5.23
CA ILE A 157 6.48 -1.65 5.03
C ILE A 157 5.72 -2.08 6.28
N ARG A 158 4.56 -1.48 6.52
CA ARG A 158 3.54 -1.97 7.44
C ARG A 158 2.40 -2.55 6.63
N VAL A 159 2.11 -3.83 6.77
CA VAL A 159 0.86 -4.41 6.24
C VAL A 159 -0.23 -4.33 7.31
N TYR A 160 -1.46 -4.03 6.89
CA TYR A 160 -2.63 -3.96 7.76
C TYR A 160 -3.50 -5.16 7.48
N LEU A 161 -3.76 -5.93 8.53
CA LEU A 161 -4.48 -7.19 8.43
C LEU A 161 -5.72 -7.12 9.31
N GLU A 162 -6.88 -7.41 8.73
CA GLU A 162 -8.09 -7.70 9.49
C GLU A 162 -8.10 -9.19 9.85
N ILE A 163 -8.08 -9.49 11.15
CA ILE A 163 -8.05 -10.85 11.67
C ILE A 163 -9.48 -11.39 11.78
N PHE A 164 -9.87 -12.34 10.93
CA PHE A 164 -11.27 -12.78 10.78
C PHE A 164 -11.92 -13.26 12.08
N TYR A 165 -11.20 -14.04 12.88
CA TYR A 165 -11.74 -14.61 14.12
C TYR A 165 -11.86 -13.61 15.28
N SER A 166 -11.19 -12.46 15.20
CA SER A 166 -11.19 -11.44 16.26
C SER A 166 -11.75 -10.08 15.83
N ARG A 167 -11.96 -9.87 14.53
CA ARG A 167 -12.34 -8.58 13.90
C ARG A 167 -11.47 -7.41 14.36
N ARG A 168 -10.20 -7.71 14.63
CA ARG A 168 -9.19 -6.71 14.98
C ARG A 168 -8.36 -6.38 13.77
N THR A 169 -7.96 -5.12 13.68
CA THR A 169 -6.98 -4.70 12.69
C THR A 169 -5.62 -4.66 13.35
N ILE A 170 -4.64 -5.34 12.76
CA ILE A 170 -3.25 -5.30 13.22
C ILE A 170 -2.36 -4.71 12.14
N GLY A 171 -1.35 -3.95 12.56
CA GLY A 171 -0.23 -3.52 11.72
C GLY A 171 0.93 -4.48 11.90
N VAL A 172 1.57 -4.89 10.80
CA VAL A 172 2.74 -5.77 10.83
C VAL A 172 3.84 -5.14 10.00
N ASP A 173 4.91 -4.72 10.66
CA ASP A 173 6.09 -4.16 10.03
C ASP A 173 6.96 -5.29 9.46
N LEU A 174 7.27 -5.22 8.16
CA LEU A 174 8.05 -6.19 7.41
C LEU A 174 9.20 -5.48 6.71
N ALA A 175 10.33 -6.16 6.61
CA ALA A 175 11.48 -5.66 5.85
C ALA A 175 11.24 -5.78 4.34
N VAL A 176 11.63 -4.72 3.62
CA VAL A 176 11.56 -4.65 2.15
C VAL A 176 12.78 -5.31 1.50
N VAL A 177 13.88 -5.41 2.24
CA VAL A 177 15.16 -5.98 1.81
C VAL A 177 15.50 -7.21 2.68
N ASP A 178 16.25 -8.15 2.13
CA ASP A 178 16.78 -9.29 2.85
C ASP A 178 18.12 -8.92 3.52
N ASP A 179 18.16 -8.98 4.84
CA ASP A 179 19.35 -8.59 5.62
C ASP A 179 20.62 -9.41 5.31
N GLU A 180 20.49 -10.65 4.81
CA GLU A 180 21.63 -11.53 4.52
C GLU A 180 22.20 -11.29 3.12
N THR A 181 21.32 -11.08 2.15
CA THR A 181 21.68 -10.99 0.73
C THR A 181 21.71 -9.56 0.21
N GLY A 182 21.07 -8.62 0.91
CA GLY A 182 20.86 -7.24 0.45
C GLY A 182 19.87 -7.15 -0.70
N GLU A 183 19.27 -8.27 -1.11
CA GLU A 183 18.35 -8.31 -2.24
C GLU A 183 16.96 -7.84 -1.81
N PRO A 184 16.25 -7.08 -2.65
CA PRO A 184 14.88 -6.74 -2.35
C PRO A 184 14.02 -7.98 -2.30
N ARG A 185 13.19 -8.09 -1.27
CA ARG A 185 12.32 -9.25 -1.15
C ARG A 185 11.03 -9.05 -2.01
N SER A 186 10.32 -10.13 -2.32
CA SER A 186 9.06 -10.05 -3.08
C SER A 186 7.86 -9.81 -2.15
N THR A 187 6.98 -8.89 -2.55
CA THR A 187 5.77 -8.47 -1.79
C THR A 187 4.84 -9.61 -1.41
N GLY A 188 4.72 -10.58 -2.31
CA GLY A 188 3.83 -11.74 -2.17
C GLY A 188 4.46 -12.87 -1.37
N TRP A 189 5.80 -12.91 -1.28
CA TRP A 189 6.48 -13.87 -0.42
C TRP A 189 6.25 -13.56 1.07
N TRP A 190 6.28 -12.29 1.49
CA TRP A 190 5.98 -11.92 2.88
C TRP A 190 4.50 -11.98 3.21
N ALA A 191 3.68 -11.45 2.30
CA ALA A 191 2.24 -11.38 2.48
C ALA A 191 1.58 -12.77 2.53
N SER A 192 2.32 -13.85 2.24
CA SER A 192 1.80 -15.23 2.30
C SER A 192 2.50 -16.11 3.34
N ALA A 193 3.71 -16.58 3.07
CA ALA A 193 4.32 -17.63 3.89
C ALA A 193 4.62 -17.17 5.32
N LYS A 194 5.12 -15.94 5.47
CA LYS A 194 5.50 -15.40 6.78
C LYS A 194 4.31 -15.01 7.63
N LEU A 195 3.35 -14.27 7.06
CA LEU A 195 2.12 -13.92 7.78
C LEU A 195 1.33 -15.16 8.19
N ASN A 196 1.20 -16.15 7.31
CA ASN A 196 0.52 -17.41 7.65
C ASN A 196 1.18 -18.11 8.85
N ALA A 197 2.51 -18.21 8.86
CA ALA A 197 3.24 -18.90 9.92
C ALA A 197 3.05 -18.27 11.31
N ILE A 198 2.89 -16.94 11.39
CA ILE A 198 2.82 -16.22 12.68
C ILE A 198 1.37 -15.97 13.12
N LEU A 199 0.45 -15.92 12.17
CA LEU A 199 -0.98 -15.73 12.41
C LEU A 199 -1.73 -17.06 12.60
N THR A 200 -1.02 -18.20 12.49
CA THR A 200 -1.60 -19.51 12.74
C THR A 200 -2.07 -19.61 14.21
N PRO A 201 -3.34 -19.93 14.49
CA PRO A 201 -3.93 -19.90 15.83
C PRO A 201 -3.33 -20.89 16.83
N ASP A 202 -2.63 -21.91 16.33
CA ASP A 202 -2.02 -22.97 17.15
C ASP A 202 -0.71 -22.52 17.84
N GLU A 203 -0.13 -21.38 17.42
CA GLU A 203 1.08 -20.79 18.02
C GLU A 203 0.92 -19.28 18.36
N PRO A 204 -0.09 -18.90 19.17
CA PRO A 204 -0.42 -17.49 19.42
C PRO A 204 0.68 -16.72 20.18
N THR A 205 1.60 -17.44 20.83
CA THR A 205 2.76 -16.86 21.49
C THR A 205 3.79 -16.28 20.51
N THR A 206 3.82 -16.77 19.28
CA THR A 206 4.81 -16.36 18.27
C THR A 206 4.57 -14.93 17.82
N LEU A 207 3.31 -14.51 17.56
CA LEU A 207 3.01 -13.11 17.24
C LEU A 207 3.25 -12.17 18.43
N ALA A 208 2.90 -12.60 19.64
CA ALA A 208 2.95 -11.76 20.84
C ALA A 208 4.37 -11.26 21.17
N VAL A 209 5.43 -12.03 20.87
CA VAL A 209 6.81 -11.60 21.12
C VAL A 209 7.28 -10.47 20.21
N HIS A 210 6.58 -10.28 19.09
CA HIS A 210 6.88 -9.24 18.10
C HIS A 210 6.07 -7.96 18.33
N GLN A 211 5.22 -7.92 19.36
CA GLN A 211 4.40 -6.75 19.63
C GLN A 211 5.29 -5.55 19.96
N VAL A 212 5.07 -4.43 19.28
CA VAL A 212 5.74 -3.16 19.58
C VAL A 212 4.99 -2.46 20.72
N PRO A 213 5.57 -2.35 21.93
CA PRO A 213 4.86 -1.76 23.06
C PRO A 213 4.62 -0.27 22.83
N ASN A 214 3.38 0.18 23.08
CA ASN A 214 2.97 1.59 22.95
C ASN A 214 3.11 2.18 21.53
N ALA A 215 3.22 1.34 20.49
CA ALA A 215 3.13 1.83 19.12
C ALA A 215 1.78 2.50 18.90
N TYR A 216 1.81 3.78 18.53
CA TYR A 216 0.61 4.51 18.15
C TYR A 216 0.47 4.46 16.64
N ASP A 217 -0.57 3.78 16.18
CA ASP A 217 -1.04 3.83 14.81
C ASP A 217 -2.57 3.96 14.86
N PRO A 218 -3.16 5.05 14.34
CA PRO A 218 -4.60 5.28 14.43
C PRO A 218 -5.42 4.25 13.63
N ASN A 219 -4.79 3.44 12.79
CA ASN A 219 -5.45 2.51 11.87
C ASN A 219 -5.43 1.05 12.34
N CYS A 220 -4.81 0.75 13.48
CA CYS A 220 -4.78 -0.62 13.98
C CYS A 220 -4.82 -0.68 15.51
N ASP A 221 -5.35 -1.79 16.02
CA ASP A 221 -5.44 -2.07 17.45
C ASP A 221 -4.06 -2.38 18.06
N THR A 222 -3.14 -2.92 17.25
CA THR A 222 -1.81 -3.35 17.69
C THR A 222 -0.84 -3.39 16.51
N VAL A 223 0.42 -3.05 16.78
CA VAL A 223 1.52 -3.13 15.81
C VAL A 223 2.50 -4.23 16.23
N TYR A 224 2.96 -5.00 15.25
CA TYR A 224 3.99 -6.02 15.40
C TYR A 224 5.18 -5.70 14.50
N ASP A 225 6.40 -5.95 14.96
CA ASP A 225 7.63 -5.77 14.19
C ASP A 225 8.27 -7.12 13.85
N LEU A 226 8.23 -7.45 12.56
CA LEU A 226 8.81 -8.64 11.96
C LEU A 226 9.94 -8.29 10.99
N THR A 227 10.45 -7.06 10.99
CA THR A 227 11.52 -6.64 10.09
C THR A 227 12.75 -7.54 10.19
N ARG A 228 13.05 -8.03 11.40
CA ARG A 228 14.18 -8.94 11.70
C ARG A 228 13.80 -10.41 11.77
N TRP A 229 12.55 -10.74 11.48
CA TRP A 229 12.09 -12.12 11.59
C TRP A 229 12.45 -12.86 10.29
N ALA A 230 13.29 -13.89 10.42
CA ALA A 230 13.88 -14.66 9.31
C ALA A 230 12.91 -15.66 8.70
#